data_AF-A0A523S9D7-F1
#
_entry.id   AF-A0A523S9D7-F1
#
_cell.length_a   1.000
_cell.length_b   1.000
_cell.length_c   1.000
_cell.angle_alpha   90.00
_cell.angle_beta   90.00
_cell.angle_gamma   90.00
#
_symmetry.space_group_name_H-M   'P 1'
#
loop_
_entity.id
_entity.type
_entity.pdbx_description
1 polymer ?
#
loop_
_entity_poly.entity_id
_entity_poly.type
_entity_poly.pdbx_seq_one_letter_code
_entity_poly.pdbx_strand_id
1 'polypeptide(L)'
;LQDDPNSIAIEVPVFTERYQLSGHVDLVRFVDGHVQVCDYKPGPLDSTKKRFLESIPQVAAYGEMMTHHLAGTLCSALDAPLLPTVRCAIFDTHSCWHFGADMFVSLYESEMMSGF
;
A
#
# COMPACT_ATOMS: atom_id res chain seq x y z
N LEU A 1 -10.85 -4.79 -13.01
CA LEU A 1 -10.88 -3.45 -12.38
C LEU A 1 -12.26 -2.82 -12.52
N GLN A 2 -12.77 -2.57 -13.74
CA GLN A 2 -14.10 -1.94 -13.94
C GLN A 2 -15.27 -2.71 -13.28
N ASP A 3 -15.17 -4.03 -13.14
CA ASP A 3 -16.24 -4.86 -12.57
C ASP A 3 -15.94 -5.38 -11.14
N ASP A 4 -14.85 -4.93 -10.49
CA ASP A 4 -14.57 -5.38 -9.13
C ASP A 4 -15.36 -4.53 -8.12
N PRO A 5 -16.40 -5.09 -7.46
CA PRO A 5 -17.27 -4.33 -6.56
C PRO A 5 -16.54 -3.82 -5.31
N ASN A 6 -15.35 -4.34 -5.03
CA ASN A 6 -14.54 -3.92 -3.90
C ASN A 6 -13.58 -2.77 -4.25
N SER A 7 -13.48 -2.38 -5.52
CA SER A 7 -12.62 -1.28 -5.95
C SER A 7 -13.21 0.06 -5.51
N ILE A 8 -12.41 0.86 -4.80
CA ILE A 8 -12.80 2.20 -4.33
C ILE A 8 -12.27 3.28 -5.28
N ALA A 9 -10.98 3.20 -5.60
CA ALA A 9 -10.29 4.22 -6.37
C ALA A 9 -9.07 3.64 -7.08
N ILE A 10 -8.64 4.30 -8.16
CA ILE A 10 -7.47 3.94 -8.96
C ILE A 10 -6.58 5.17 -9.10
N GLU A 11 -5.27 4.95 -9.29
CA GLU A 11 -4.27 6.01 -9.49
C GLU A 11 -4.32 7.09 -8.38
N VAL A 12 -4.35 6.64 -7.13
CA VAL A 12 -4.52 7.52 -5.97
C VAL A 12 -3.19 8.14 -5.58
N PRO A 13 -3.03 9.47 -5.61
CA PRO A 13 -1.79 10.11 -5.18
C PRO A 13 -1.61 9.95 -3.66
N VAL A 14 -0.39 9.64 -3.25
CA VAL A 14 0.01 9.54 -1.85
C VAL A 14 1.30 10.34 -1.64
N PHE A 15 1.40 11.02 -0.50
CA PHE A 15 2.59 11.77 -0.13
C PHE A 15 2.79 11.75 1.39
N THR A 16 4.02 11.96 1.83
CA THR A 16 4.34 12.12 3.24
C THR A 16 5.55 13.03 3.42
N GLU A 17 5.43 14.01 4.31
CA GLU A 17 6.53 14.88 4.67
C GLU A 17 7.57 14.14 5.54
N ARG A 18 7.12 13.21 6.39
CA ARG A 18 7.98 12.46 7.34
C ARG A 18 9.09 11.70 6.63
N TYR A 19 8.77 11.06 5.51
CA TYR A 19 9.71 10.26 4.73
C TYR A 19 10.18 10.97 3.46
N GLN A 20 9.65 12.16 3.15
CA GLN A 20 9.88 12.89 1.90
C GLN A 20 9.59 12.06 0.64
N LEU A 21 8.54 11.23 0.71
CA LEU A 21 8.14 10.33 -0.37
C LEU A 21 6.80 10.77 -0.97
N SER A 22 6.66 10.52 -2.27
CA SER A 22 5.39 10.64 -2.98
C SER A 22 5.26 9.51 -4.02
N GLY A 23 4.04 9.24 -4.44
CA GLY A 23 3.75 8.20 -5.42
C GLY A 23 2.28 8.15 -5.80
N HIS A 24 1.94 7.17 -6.62
CA HIS A 24 0.56 6.87 -7.01
C HIS A 24 0.30 5.39 -6.73
N VAL A 25 -0.81 5.13 -6.06
CA VAL A 25 -1.31 3.77 -5.81
C VAL A 25 -2.15 3.35 -7.00
N ASP A 26 -1.80 2.24 -7.64
CA ASP A 26 -2.54 1.71 -8.80
C ASP A 26 -4.03 1.49 -8.46
N LEU A 27 -4.31 0.85 -7.33
CA LEU A 27 -5.67 0.48 -6.92
C LEU A 27 -5.84 0.46 -5.40
N VAL A 28 -6.94 1.04 -4.92
CA VAL A 28 -7.42 0.93 -3.54
C VAL A 28 -8.73 0.15 -3.51
N ARG A 29 -8.82 -0.83 -2.61
CA ARG A 29 -10.01 -1.68 -2.42
C ARG A 29 -10.47 -1.66 -0.97
N PHE A 30 -11.72 -2.07 -0.74
CA PHE A 30 -12.23 -2.39 0.59
C PHE A 30 -12.65 -3.86 0.63
N VAL A 31 -11.89 -4.68 1.35
CA VAL A 31 -12.09 -6.14 1.37
C VAL A 31 -11.98 -6.63 2.82
N ASP A 32 -12.93 -7.46 3.25
CA ASP A 32 -12.97 -8.07 4.58
C ASP A 32 -12.82 -7.05 5.73
N GLY A 33 -13.42 -5.86 5.58
CA GLY A 33 -13.35 -4.80 6.59
C GLY A 33 -12.03 -4.00 6.60
N HIS A 34 -11.14 -4.23 5.63
CA HIS A 34 -9.85 -3.56 5.53
C HIS A 34 -9.72 -2.75 4.25
N VAL A 35 -9.05 -1.60 4.35
CA VAL A 35 -8.53 -0.90 3.17
C VAL A 35 -7.34 -1.67 2.64
N GLN A 36 -7.34 -1.96 1.34
CA GLN A 36 -6.29 -2.70 0.66
C GLN A 36 -5.63 -1.81 -0.41
N VAL A 37 -4.34 -1.52 -0.25
CA VAL A 37 -3.50 -0.84 -1.23
C VAL A 37 -2.90 -1.89 -2.15
N CYS A 38 -3.18 -1.78 -3.45
CA CYS A 38 -2.83 -2.79 -4.44
C CYS A 38 -1.91 -2.21 -5.51
N ASP A 39 -0.95 -3.01 -5.96
CA ASP A 39 -0.02 -2.70 -7.03
C ASP A 39 0.00 -3.86 -8.05
N TYR A 40 -0.18 -3.53 -9.33
CA TYR A 40 -0.29 -4.52 -10.40
C TYR A 40 1.04 -4.67 -11.14
N LYS A 41 1.61 -5.88 -11.14
CA LYS A 41 2.85 -6.18 -11.86
C LYS A 41 2.60 -7.17 -13.00
N PRO A 42 2.28 -6.71 -14.23
CA PRO A 42 2.01 -7.60 -15.36
C PRO A 42 3.29 -8.29 -15.84
N GLY A 43 3.26 -9.59 -16.13
CA GLY A 43 4.39 -10.26 -16.77
C GLY A 43 4.37 -11.79 -16.65
N PRO A 44 5.34 -12.49 -17.28
CA PRO A 44 5.49 -13.93 -17.15
C PRO A 44 5.90 -14.34 -15.73
N LEU A 45 5.35 -15.46 -15.23
CA LEU A 45 5.53 -15.98 -13.87
C LEU A 45 7.00 -16.01 -13.40
N ASP A 46 7.90 -16.45 -14.28
CA ASP A 46 9.35 -16.58 -13.99
C ASP A 46 10.02 -15.24 -13.67
N SER A 47 9.49 -14.13 -14.19
CA SER A 47 9.97 -12.78 -13.92
C SER A 47 9.22 -12.08 -12.78
N THR A 48 7.96 -12.47 -12.57
CA THR A 48 7.06 -11.78 -11.64
C THR A 48 7.50 -11.93 -10.18
N LYS A 49 8.02 -13.09 -9.79
CA LYS A 49 8.44 -13.33 -8.40
C LYS A 49 9.51 -12.34 -7.92
N LYS A 50 10.51 -12.06 -8.76
CA LYS A 50 11.55 -11.07 -8.44
C LYS A 50 10.96 -9.67 -8.33
N ARG A 51 10.08 -9.30 -9.26
CA ARG A 51 9.41 -8.00 -9.25
C ARG A 51 8.51 -7.79 -8.04
N PHE A 52 7.82 -8.84 -7.59
CA PHE A 52 7.02 -8.79 -6.37
C PHE A 52 7.92 -8.46 -5.17
N LEU A 53 9.03 -9.20 -4.99
CA LEU A 53 9.98 -8.95 -3.91
C LEU A 53 10.53 -7.52 -3.95
N GLU A 54 10.92 -7.04 -5.13
CA GLU A 54 11.46 -5.68 -5.31
C GLU A 54 10.42 -4.58 -5.07
N SER A 55 9.13 -4.89 -5.24
CA SER A 55 8.04 -3.93 -5.06
C SER A 55 7.51 -3.87 -3.63
N ILE A 56 7.84 -4.85 -2.78
CA ILE A 56 7.40 -4.88 -1.38
C ILE A 56 7.70 -3.57 -0.64
N PRO A 57 8.94 -3.03 -0.66
CA PRO A 57 9.24 -1.78 0.05
C PRO A 57 8.40 -0.60 -0.46
N GLN A 58 8.25 -0.48 -1.78
CA GLN A 58 7.47 0.58 -2.42
C GLN A 58 5.99 0.51 -1.98
N VAL A 59 5.38 -0.66 -2.09
CA VAL A 59 3.95 -0.83 -1.81
C VAL A 59 3.66 -0.77 -0.31
N ALA A 60 4.60 -1.22 0.54
CA ALA A 60 4.52 -1.00 1.97
C ALA A 60 4.57 0.51 2.31
N ALA A 61 5.43 1.29 1.64
CA ALA A 61 5.49 2.75 1.81
C ALA A 61 4.16 3.41 1.44
N TYR A 62 3.54 2.97 0.35
CA TYR A 62 2.21 3.45 -0.06
C TYR A 62 1.13 3.11 0.97
N GLY A 63 1.17 1.88 1.50
CA GLY A 63 0.31 1.46 2.61
C GLY A 63 0.47 2.34 3.83
N GLU A 64 1.70 2.65 4.24
CA GLU A 64 1.98 3.49 5.41
C GLU A 64 1.49 4.93 5.22
N MET A 65 1.74 5.52 4.05
CA MET A 65 1.21 6.84 3.71
C MET A 65 -0.32 6.86 3.76
N MET A 66 -0.97 5.84 3.20
CA MET A 66 -2.43 5.70 3.26
C MET A 66 -2.93 5.58 4.70
N THR A 67 -2.27 4.78 5.55
CA THR A 67 -2.60 4.64 6.97
C THR A 67 -2.59 5.99 7.67
N HIS A 68 -1.54 6.79 7.47
CA HIS A 68 -1.44 8.12 8.06
C HIS A 68 -2.52 9.09 7.58
N HIS A 69 -2.80 9.13 6.27
CA HIS A 69 -3.86 9.98 5.70
C HIS A 69 -5.24 9.61 6.22
N LEU A 70 -5.55 8.32 6.28
CA LEU A 70 -6.82 7.83 6.80
C LEU A 70 -6.94 8.08 8.31
N ALA A 71 -5.88 7.84 9.09
CA ALA A 71 -5.87 8.13 10.52
C ALA A 71 -6.15 9.62 10.77
N GLY A 72 -5.44 10.52 10.09
CA GLY A 72 -5.67 11.96 10.22
C GLY A 72 -7.10 12.38 9.87
N THR A 73 -7.65 11.81 8.79
CA THR A 73 -9.02 12.08 8.34
C THR A 73 -10.05 11.57 9.36
N LEU A 74 -9.92 10.33 9.82
CA LEU A 74 -10.85 9.70 10.75
C LEU A 74 -10.79 10.33 12.13
N CYS A 75 -9.60 10.61 12.66
CA CYS A 75 -9.43 11.33 13.92
C CYS A 75 -10.11 12.70 13.87
N SER A 76 -9.95 13.44 12.77
CA SER A 76 -10.59 14.75 12.60
C SER A 76 -12.11 14.66 12.47
N ALA A 77 -12.63 13.61 11.82
CA ALA A 77 -14.06 13.44 11.59
C ALA A 77 -14.82 12.89 12.80
N LEU A 78 -14.17 12.06 13.61
CA LEU A 78 -14.82 11.27 14.66
C LEU A 78 -14.35 11.64 16.08
N ASP A 79 -13.41 12.58 16.22
CA ASP A 79 -12.80 13.01 17.49
C ASP A 79 -12.32 11.83 18.35
N ALA A 80 -11.80 10.79 17.69
CA ALA A 80 -11.34 9.55 18.30
C ALA A 80 -10.03 9.09 17.66
N PRO A 81 -9.04 8.64 18.44
CA PRO A 81 -7.78 8.13 17.89
C PRO A 81 -8.03 6.79 17.18
N LEU A 82 -8.19 6.85 15.86
CA LEU A 82 -8.44 5.69 15.02
C LEU A 82 -7.20 5.37 14.21
N LEU A 83 -6.74 4.11 14.33
CA LEU A 83 -5.67 3.56 13.51
C LEU A 83 -6.29 2.57 12.52
N PRO A 84 -6.62 3.01 11.31
CA PRO A 84 -7.15 2.12 10.29
C PRO A 84 -6.10 1.07 9.92
N THR A 85 -6.51 -0.20 9.86
CA THR A 85 -5.62 -1.25 9.40
C THR A 85 -5.62 -1.29 7.88
N VAL A 86 -4.51 -0.87 7.27
CA VAL A 86 -4.28 -0.97 5.83
C VAL A 86 -3.49 -2.25 5.53
N ARG A 87 -3.97 -3.02 4.54
CA ARG A 87 -3.27 -4.18 3.99
C ARG A 87 -2.69 -3.82 2.63
N CYS A 88 -1.57 -4.44 2.29
CA CYS A 88 -0.94 -4.29 1.00
C CYS A 88 -1.12 -5.56 0.16
N ALA A 89 -1.25 -5.39 -1.15
CA ALA A 89 -1.29 -6.48 -2.11
C ALA A 89 -0.44 -6.15 -3.34
N ILE A 90 0.39 -7.10 -3.75
CA ILE A 90 1.01 -7.08 -5.07
C ILE A 90 0.43 -8.24 -5.85
N PHE A 91 -0.06 -7.98 -7.06
CA PHE A 91 -0.75 -9.01 -7.83
C PHE A 91 -0.43 -8.96 -9.31
N ASP A 92 -0.60 -10.12 -9.95
CA ASP A 92 -0.62 -10.30 -11.39
C ASP A 92 -1.84 -11.16 -11.77
N THR A 93 -1.86 -11.70 -13.00
CA THR A 93 -2.94 -12.57 -13.46
C THR A 93 -2.96 -13.96 -12.81
N HIS A 94 -1.93 -14.33 -12.05
CA HIS A 94 -1.70 -15.69 -11.55
C HIS A 94 -1.54 -15.78 -10.03
N SER A 95 -1.13 -14.72 -9.36
CA SER A 95 -0.70 -14.69 -7.97
C SER A 95 -1.03 -13.35 -7.32
N CYS A 96 -1.27 -13.39 -6.00
CA CYS A 96 -1.48 -12.20 -5.18
C CYS A 96 -0.77 -12.39 -3.83
N TRP A 97 0.22 -11.54 -3.54
CA TRP A 97 0.95 -11.56 -2.28
C TRP A 97 0.39 -10.49 -1.36
N HIS A 98 0.13 -10.87 -0.10
CA HIS A 98 -0.43 -10.00 0.91
C HIS A 98 0.57 -9.76 2.03
N PHE A 99 0.63 -8.54 2.53
CA PHE A 99 1.50 -8.13 3.64
C PHE A 99 0.96 -6.87 4.31
N GLY A 100 1.51 -6.52 5.47
CA GLY A 100 1.12 -5.33 6.22
C GLY A 100 1.90 -4.08 5.80
N ALA A 101 1.27 -2.91 5.96
CA ALA A 101 1.91 -1.62 5.73
C ALA A 101 3.05 -1.33 6.73
N ASP A 102 2.95 -1.88 7.93
CA ASP A 102 3.93 -1.78 9.03
C ASP A 102 5.32 -2.32 8.68
N MET A 103 5.41 -3.18 7.64
CA MET A 103 6.69 -3.60 7.08
C MET A 103 7.56 -2.42 6.63
N PHE A 104 6.96 -1.33 6.14
CA PHE A 104 7.74 -0.17 5.72
C PHE A 104 8.49 0.47 6.88
N VAL A 105 7.82 0.65 8.03
CA VAL A 105 8.44 1.21 9.24
C VAL A 105 9.62 0.36 9.66
N SER A 106 9.44 -0.97 9.68
CA SER A 106 10.51 -1.90 10.02
C SER A 106 11.71 -1.81 9.06
N LEU A 107 11.47 -1.69 7.75
CA LEU A 107 12.52 -1.56 6.73
C LEU A 107 13.23 -0.20 6.78
N TYR A 108 12.49 0.87 7.08
CA TYR A 108 13.02 2.21 7.22
C TYR A 108 13.90 2.35 8.46
N GLU A 109 13.42 1.83 9.61
CA GLU A 109 14.15 1.88 10.88
C GLU A 109 15.38 0.98 10.90
N SER A 110 15.42 -0.09 10.12
CA SER A 110 16.59 -0.97 10.02
C SER A 110 17.74 -0.40 9.17
N GLU A 111 17.69 0.89 8.80
CA GLU A 111 18.61 1.59 7.88
C GLU A 111 18.80 0.92 6.51
N MET A 112 18.00 -0.10 6.18
CA MET A 112 18.06 -0.80 4.89
C MET A 112 17.56 0.07 3.72
N MET A 113 16.93 1.21 4.03
CA MET A 113 16.45 2.20 3.08
C MET A 113 17.25 3.53 3.11
N SER A 114 18.38 3.59 3.81
CA SER A 114 19.20 4.82 3.96
C SER A 114 19.91 5.32 2.69
N GLY A 115 19.55 4.79 1.51
CA GLY A 115 20.20 5.08 0.22
C GLY A 115 19.26 5.38 -0.94
N PHE A 116 17.99 5.73 -0.68
CA PHE A 116 17.06 6.24 -1.69
C PHE A 116 16.91 7.76 -1.57
#